data_AF-A0A1G3M2M1-F1
#
_entry.id   AF-A0A1G3M2M1-F1
#
_cell.length_a   1.000
_cell.length_b   1.000
_cell.length_c   1.000
_cell.angle_alpha   90.00
_cell.angle_beta   90.00
_cell.angle_gamma   90.00
#
_symmetry.space_group_name_H-M   'P 1'
#
loop_
_entity.id
_entity.type
_entity.pdbx_description
1 polymer ?
#
loop_
_entity_poly.entity_id
_entity_poly.type
_entity_poly.pdbx_seq_one_letter_code
_entity_poly.pdbx_strand_id
1 'polypeptide(L)'
;MYENCYGHPFSSSNQVFQHRLVAERHLLNTNPTSRCLVEVGGNKYLDPDLVVHHKNQIRDDNRIENLQIMTGSAHQALHNRLRAKRNSNL
;
A
#
# COMPACT_ATOMS: atom_id res chain seq x y z
N MET A 1 6.49 9.35 2.76
CA MET A 1 6.61 10.41 1.74
C MET A 1 5.40 10.38 0.81
N TYR A 2 5.01 11.52 0.25
CA TYR A 2 3.88 11.69 -0.69
C TYR A 2 4.41 12.12 -2.06
N GLU A 3 3.64 11.84 -3.10
CA GLU A 3 3.81 12.34 -4.47
C GLU A 3 2.57 13.13 -4.86
N ASN A 4 2.76 14.24 -5.58
CA ASN A 4 1.65 14.98 -6.18
C ASN A 4 1.12 14.18 -7.37
N CYS A 5 -0.17 13.84 -7.34
CA CYS A 5 -0.85 13.04 -8.34
C CYS A 5 -2.19 13.69 -8.68
N TYR A 6 -2.13 14.72 -9.53
CA TYR A 6 -3.32 15.38 -10.05
C TYR A 6 -4.18 14.39 -10.85
N GLY A 7 -5.47 14.33 -10.53
CA GLY A 7 -6.42 13.46 -11.22
C GLY A 7 -6.35 11.98 -10.82
N HIS A 8 -5.48 11.59 -9.88
CA HIS A 8 -5.53 10.23 -9.35
C HIS A 8 -6.81 10.06 -8.52
N PRO A 9 -7.68 9.08 -8.85
CA PRO A 9 -9.04 8.98 -8.30
C PRO A 9 -9.07 8.75 -6.79
N PHE A 10 -7.99 8.18 -6.24
CA PHE A 10 -7.83 7.91 -4.81
C PHE A 10 -6.75 8.78 -4.14
N SER A 11 -6.47 9.96 -4.69
CA SER A 11 -5.60 10.94 -4.03
C SER A 11 -6.34 11.65 -2.89
N SER A 12 -5.58 12.08 -1.88
CA SER A 12 -6.05 13.01 -0.86
C SER A 12 -5.30 14.32 -1.03
N SER A 13 -6.02 15.43 -1.21
CA SER A 13 -5.42 16.74 -1.51
C SER A 13 -4.47 16.71 -2.72
N ASN A 14 -4.82 15.96 -3.78
CA ASN A 14 -3.97 15.70 -4.96
C ASN A 14 -2.65 14.99 -4.63
N GLN A 15 -2.57 14.28 -3.50
CA GLN A 15 -1.38 13.55 -3.07
C GLN A 15 -1.67 12.07 -2.85
N VAL A 16 -0.70 11.23 -3.17
CA VAL A 16 -0.72 9.79 -2.90
C VAL A 16 0.59 9.40 -2.23
N PHE A 17 0.54 8.45 -1.29
CA PHE A 17 1.78 7.94 -0.70
C PHE A 17 2.66 7.26 -1.75
N GLN A 18 3.96 7.56 -1.74
CA GLN A 18 4.92 7.00 -2.71
C GLN A 18 4.91 5.47 -2.73
N HIS A 19 4.90 4.83 -1.57
CA HIS A 19 4.86 3.37 -1.48
C HIS A 19 3.61 2.77 -2.13
N ARG A 20 2.47 3.48 -2.09
CA ARG A 20 1.24 3.03 -2.75
C ARG A 20 1.41 3.07 -4.28
N LEU A 21 1.98 4.15 -4.80
CA LEU A 21 2.25 4.28 -6.24
C LEU A 21 3.25 3.24 -6.73
N VAL A 22 4.30 2.94 -5.95
CA VAL A 22 5.26 1.88 -6.30
C VAL A 22 4.57 0.52 -6.37
N ALA A 23 3.78 0.17 -5.36
CA ALA A 23 3.04 -1.10 -5.34
C ALA A 23 2.01 -1.21 -6.47
N GLU A 24 1.28 -0.13 -6.74
CA GLU A 24 0.30 -0.04 -7.84
C GLU A 24 0.96 -0.22 -9.20
N ARG A 25 1.99 0.58 -9.51
CA ARG A 25 2.74 0.50 -10.78
C ARG A 25 3.35 -0.89 -10.97
N HIS A 26 3.92 -1.46 -9.92
CA HIS A 26 4.47 -2.81 -9.99
C HIS A 26 3.39 -3.85 -10.31
N LEU A 27 2.24 -3.80 -9.62
CA LEU A 27 1.16 -4.75 -9.83
C LEU A 27 0.52 -4.62 -11.22
N LEU A 28 0.35 -3.40 -11.73
CA LEU A 28 -0.09 -3.14 -13.10
C LEU A 28 0.84 -3.80 -14.12
N ASN A 29 2.16 -3.72 -13.90
CA ASN A 29 3.16 -4.25 -14.82
C ASN A 29 3.30 -5.78 -14.75
N THR A 30 3.14 -6.38 -13.56
CA THR A 30 3.41 -7.82 -13.36
C THR A 30 2.16 -8.68 -13.34
N ASN A 31 1.01 -8.12 -12.95
CA ASN A 31 -0.26 -8.84 -12.88
C ASN A 31 -1.47 -7.89 -13.06
N PRO A 32 -1.72 -7.39 -14.28
CA PRO A 32 -2.78 -6.42 -14.56
C PRO A 32 -4.20 -6.97 -14.39
N THR A 33 -4.37 -8.28 -14.21
CA THR A 33 -5.65 -8.94 -13.94
C THR A 33 -5.86 -9.24 -12.46
N SER A 34 -4.94 -8.81 -11.60
CA SER A 34 -5.04 -8.97 -10.15
C SER A 34 -6.34 -8.37 -9.60
N ARG A 35 -7.00 -9.12 -8.71
CA ARG A 35 -8.16 -8.65 -7.94
C ARG A 35 -7.88 -7.48 -7.01
N CYS A 36 -6.61 -7.15 -6.78
CA CYS A 36 -6.22 -5.98 -6.00
C CYS A 36 -6.29 -4.69 -6.82
N LEU A 37 -6.59 -4.77 -8.13
CA LEU A 37 -6.79 -3.63 -9.00
C LEU A 37 -8.28 -3.41 -9.25
N VAL A 38 -8.69 -2.14 -9.26
CA VAL A 38 -10.04 -1.70 -9.62
C VAL A 38 -9.99 -0.81 -10.85
N GLU A 39 -11.03 -0.88 -11.68
CA GLU A 39 -11.14 -0.04 -12.88
C GLU A 39 -11.89 1.26 -12.56
N VAL A 40 -11.31 2.39 -12.95
CA VAL A 40 -11.89 3.73 -12.82
C VAL A 40 -11.60 4.52 -14.08
N GLY A 41 -12.65 4.91 -14.82
CA GLY A 41 -12.52 5.72 -16.03
C GLY A 41 -11.59 5.09 -17.09
N GLY A 42 -11.68 3.77 -17.29
CA GLY A 42 -10.87 3.02 -18.27
C GLY A 42 -9.40 2.78 -17.85
N ASN A 43 -9.01 3.20 -16.65
CA ASN A 43 -7.68 2.94 -16.09
C ASN A 43 -7.78 2.03 -14.87
N LYS A 44 -6.71 1.29 -14.55
CA LYS A 44 -6.64 0.43 -13.37
C LYS A 44 -5.77 1.05 -12.30
N TYR A 45 -6.21 0.90 -11.05
CA TYR A 45 -5.56 1.44 -9.86
C TYR A 45 -5.59 0.41 -8.74
N LEU A 46 -4.69 0.50 -7.78
CA LEU A 46 -4.76 -0.31 -6.57
C LEU A 46 -6.06 0.05 -5.83
N ASP A 47 -6.81 -0.97 -5.45
CA ASP A 47 -8.07 -0.85 -4.70
C ASP A 47 -7.88 0.05 -3.47
N PRO A 48 -8.68 1.13 -3.30
CA PRO A 48 -8.58 2.06 -2.18
C PRO A 48 -8.76 1.40 -0.80
N ASP A 49 -9.47 0.27 -0.72
CA ASP A 49 -9.70 -0.47 0.53
C ASP A 49 -8.48 -1.31 0.95
N LEU A 50 -7.49 -1.47 0.06
CA LEU A 50 -6.23 -2.12 0.37
C LEU A 50 -5.19 -1.11 0.88
N VAL A 51 -4.38 -1.57 1.83
CA VAL A 51 -3.26 -0.83 2.39
C VAL A 51 -1.94 -1.43 1.94
N VAL A 52 -0.91 -0.60 1.87
CA VAL A 52 0.45 -1.02 1.53
C VAL A 52 1.32 -0.82 2.76
N HIS A 53 1.92 -1.91 3.23
CA HIS A 53 2.69 -1.99 4.47
C HIS A 53 4.19 -2.11 4.17
N HIS A 54 5.02 -1.38 4.92
CA HIS A 54 6.47 -1.53 4.94
C HIS A 54 6.87 -2.65 5.91
N LYS A 55 7.39 -3.78 5.40
CA LYS A 55 7.76 -4.95 6.21
C LYS A 55 8.82 -4.62 7.26
N ASN A 56 9.81 -3.81 6.89
CA ASN A 56 10.87 -3.37 7.80
C ASN A 56 10.52 -2.15 8.67
N GLN A 57 9.30 -1.61 8.55
CA GLN A 57 8.82 -0.43 9.28
C GLN A 57 9.58 0.89 8.99
N ILE A 58 10.40 0.92 7.94
CA ILE A 58 11.13 2.10 7.46
C ILE A 58 10.29 2.78 6.37
N ARG A 59 9.74 3.96 6.68
CA ARG A 59 8.68 4.63 5.90
C ARG A 59 9.13 5.17 4.53
N ASP A 60 10.43 5.31 4.31
CA ASP A 60 11.07 5.78 3.09
C ASP A 60 11.70 4.65 2.26
N ASP A 61 11.77 3.42 2.78
CA ASP A 61 12.21 2.25 2.03
C ASP A 61 11.07 1.70 1.15
N ASN A 62 10.88 2.33 -0.01
CA ASN A 62 9.81 2.01 -0.94
C ASN A 62 10.19 0.90 -1.95
N ARG A 63 11.26 0.13 -1.72
CA ARG A 63 11.62 -0.98 -2.60
C ARG A 63 10.52 -2.05 -2.58
N ILE A 64 10.18 -2.61 -3.73
CA ILE A 64 9.00 -3.49 -3.86
C ILE A 64 9.09 -4.72 -2.96
N GLU A 65 10.28 -5.27 -2.75
CA GLU A 65 10.53 -6.41 -1.86
C GLU A 65 10.18 -6.09 -0.39
N ASN A 66 10.25 -4.81 0.00
CA ASN A 66 9.90 -4.34 1.34
C ASN A 66 8.41 -3.98 1.50
N LEU A 67 7.65 -3.92 0.41
CA LEU A 67 6.23 -3.57 0.44
C LEU A 67 5.33 -4.82 0.46
N GLN A 68 4.18 -4.68 1.11
CA GLN A 68 3.15 -5.72 1.15
C GLN A 68 1.75 -5.12 1.03
N ILE A 69 0.97 -5.55 0.04
CA ILE A 69 -0.44 -5.21 -0.09
C ILE A 69 -1.25 -6.08 0.88
N MET A 70 -2.10 -5.46 1.69
CA MET A 70 -2.92 -6.13 2.70
C MET A 70 -4.31 -5.50 2.79
N THR A 71 -5.28 -6.23 3.33
CA THR A 71 -6.53 -5.62 3.80
C THR A 71 -6.26 -4.79 5.06
N GLY A 72 -7.12 -3.80 5.33
CA GLY A 72 -7.04 -3.02 6.58
C GLY A 72 -7.09 -3.92 7.84
N SER A 73 -7.94 -4.95 7.84
CA SER A 73 -8.05 -5.91 8.94
C SER A 73 -6.78 -6.72 9.17
N ALA A 74 -6.15 -7.21 8.09
CA ALA A 74 -4.90 -7.96 8.18
C ALA A 74 -3.74 -7.07 8.67
N HIS A 75 -3.69 -5.81 8.21
CA HIS A 75 -2.69 -4.83 8.66
C HIS A 75 -2.86 -4.51 10.16
N GLN A 76 -4.09 -4.30 10.63
CA GLN A 76 -4.36 -4.09 12.05
C GLN A 76 -3.96 -5.31 12.89
N ALA A 77 -4.30 -6.52 12.44
CA ALA A 77 -3.92 -7.75 13.13
C ALA A 77 -2.39 -7.92 13.23
N LEU A 78 -1.65 -7.56 12.18
CA LEU A 78 -0.19 -7.55 12.19
C LEU A 78 0.35 -6.59 13.26
N HIS A 79 -0.12 -5.34 13.28
CA HIS A 79 0.31 -4.35 14.29
C HIS A 79 -0.02 -4.77 15.71
N ASN A 80 -1.18 -5.40 15.94
CA ASN A 80 -1.54 -5.93 17.25
C ASN A 80 -0.54 -7.01 17.71
N ARG A 81 -0.13 -7.92 16.82
CA ARG A 81 0.88 -8.94 17.12
C ARG A 81 2.25 -8.35 17.39
N LEU A 82 2.68 -7.36 16.61
CA LEU A 82 3.97 -6.68 16.82
C LEU A 82 4.01 -5.95 18.16
N ARG A 83 2.91 -5.29 18.55
CA ARG A 83 2.77 -4.66 19.87
C ARG A 83 2.83 -5.67 21.00
N ALA A 84 2.13 -6.80 20.88
CA ALA A 84 2.18 -7.87 21.87
C ALA A 84 3.60 -8.41 22.04
N LYS A 85 4.30 -8.73 20.94
CA LYS A 85 5.69 -9.20 20.99
C LYS A 85 6.64 -8.21 21.65
N ARG A 86 6.48 -6.90 21.37
CA ARG A 86 7.29 -5.85 22.01
C ARG A 86 7.09 -5.82 23.53
N ASN A 87 5.86 -6.03 23.99
CA ASN A 87 5.54 -6.04 25.41
C ASN A 87 5.96 -7.34 26.12
N SER A 88 6.06 -8.47 25.40
CA SER A 88 6.55 -9.75 25.94
C SER A 88 8.09 -9.86 26.00
N ASN A 89 8.80 -8.96 25.32
CA ASN A 89 10.27 -8.88 25.31
C ASN A 89 10.81 -7.85 26.33
N LEU A 90 9.97 -7.41 27.27
CA LEU A 90 10.27 -6.59 28.44
C LEU A 90 10.01 -7.43 29.70
#